data_AF-A0A949E3A8-F1
#
_entry.id   AF-A0A949E3A8-F1
#
_cell.length_a   1.000
_cell.length_b   1.000
_cell.length_c   1.000
_cell.angle_alpha   90.00
_cell.angle_beta   90.00
_cell.angle_gamma   90.00
#
_symmetry.space_group_name_H-M   'P 1'
#
loop_
_entity.id
_entity.type
_entity.pdbx_description
1 polymer ?
#
loop_
_entity_poly.entity_id
_entity_poly.type
_entity_poly.pdbx_seq_one_letter_code
_entity_poly.pdbx_strand_id
1 'polypeptide(L)' 'MIANDHQLQTTLERISWFQDQVAHLRRTETNPVNYHAAVSSFLAEIDRMQLEVREYLSFLPAEGVGAA' A
#
# COMPACT_ATOMS: atom_id res chain seq x y z
N MET A 1 7.91 6.76 3.46
CA MET A 1 9.18 6.48 2.75
C MET A 1 9.75 5.17 3.28
N ILE A 2 9.93 4.20 2.39
CA ILE A 2 10.58 2.90 2.65
C ILE A 2 12.09 3.08 2.46
N ALA A 3 12.90 2.59 3.41
CA ALA A 3 14.35 2.76 3.40
C ALA A 3 15.13 1.44 3.30
N ASN A 4 14.45 0.29 3.44
CA ASN A 4 15.08 -1.03 3.39
C ASN A 4 14.06 -2.13 3.06
N ASP A 5 14.57 -3.31 2.73
CA ASP A 5 13.76 -4.47 2.34
C ASP A 5 12.80 -4.95 3.44
N HIS A 6 13.15 -4.78 4.71
CA HIS A 6 12.25 -5.13 5.81
C HIS A 6 11.01 -4.21 5.84
N GLN A 7 11.21 -2.90 5.63
CA GLN A 7 10.13 -1.94 5.51
C GLN A 7 9.33 -2.13 4.20
N LEU A 8 9.99 -2.55 3.11
CA LEU A 8 9.31 -2.94 1.87
C LEU A 8 8.35 -4.09 2.14
N GLN A 9 8.85 -5.18 2.75
CA GLN A 9 8.06 -6.36 3.07
C GLN A 9 6.87 -6.01 3.98
N THR A 10 7.12 -5.24 5.04
CA THR A 10 6.06 -4.76 5.95
C THR A 10 5.00 -3.95 5.21
N THR A 11 5.40 -3.11 4.26
CA THR A 11 4.47 -2.28 3.49
C THR A 11 3.64 -3.13 2.54
N LEU A 12 4.23 -4.12 1.87
CA LEU A 12 3.53 -5.07 1.00
C LEU A 12 2.48 -5.89 1.78
N GLU A 13 2.83 -6.36 2.98
CA GLU A 13 1.90 -7.09 3.86
C GLU A 13 0.71 -6.22 4.27
N ARG A 14 0.95 -4.95 4.61
CA ARG A 14 -0.11 -3.99 4.94
C ARG A 14 -1.02 -3.71 3.75
N ILE A 15 -0.47 -3.57 2.54
CA ILE A 15 -1.25 -3.43 1.31
C ILE A 15 -2.16 -4.65 1.12
N SER A 16 -1.62 -5.86 1.24
CA SER A 16 -2.40 -7.10 1.10
C SER A 16 -3.55 -7.15 2.11
N TRP A 17 -3.27 -6.80 3.37
CA TRP A 17 -4.30 -6.78 4.41
C TRP A 17 -5.43 -5.79 4.10
N PHE A 18 -5.12 -4.57 3.66
CA PHE A 18 -6.15 -3.61 3.26
C PHE A 18 -6.95 -4.07 2.05
N GLN A 19 -6.30 -4.71 1.07
CA GLN A 19 -7.00 -5.29 -0.09
C GLN A 19 -8.00 -6.37 0.35
N ASP A 20 -7.62 -7.22 1.30
CA ASP A 20 -8.53 -8.23 1.86
C ASP A 20 -9.73 -7.60 2.57
N GLN A 21 -9.54 -6.49 3.30
CA GLN A 21 -10.65 -5.75 3.93
C GLN A 21 -11.61 -5.15 2.90
N VAL A 22 -11.08 -4.53 1.84
CA VAL A 22 -11.91 -3.99 0.75
C VAL A 22 -12.67 -5.13 0.04
N ALA A 23 -12.01 -6.25 -0.23
CA ALA A 23 -12.63 -7.42 -0.84
C ALA A 23 -13.70 -8.07 0.05
N HIS A 24 -13.53 -8.02 1.37
CA HIS A 24 -14.55 -8.44 2.33
C HIS A 24 -15.76 -7.49 2.28
N LEU A 25 -15.55 -6.18 2.41
CA LEU A 25 -16.62 -5.17 2.38
C LEU A 25 -17.44 -5.23 1.09
N ARG A 26 -16.79 -5.49 -0.05
CA ARG A 26 -17.47 -5.65 -1.34
C ARG A 26 -18.49 -6.79 -1.37
N ARG A 27 -18.36 -7.78 -0.50
CA ARG A 27 -19.27 -8.93 -0.39
C ARG A 27 -20.32 -8.76 0.73
N THR A 28 -20.05 -7.93 1.73
CA THR A 28 -20.84 -7.89 2.97
C THR A 28 -21.62 -6.61 3.18
N GLU A 29 -21.13 -5.46 2.71
CA GLU A 29 -21.86 -4.19 2.82
C GLU A 29 -22.89 -4.08 1.68
N THR A 30 -24.14 -3.85 2.06
CA THR A 30 -25.29 -3.83 1.14
C THR A 30 -25.76 -2.40 0.86
N ASN A 31 -25.38 -1.44 1.71
CA ASN A 31 -25.68 -0.03 1.53
C ASN A 31 -24.55 0.65 0.72
N PRO A 32 -24.84 1.18 -0.48
CA PRO A 32 -23.82 1.79 -1.33
C PRO A 32 -23.11 3.00 -0.72
N VAL A 33 -23.81 3.82 0.09
CA VAL A 33 -23.23 5.00 0.73
C VAL A 33 -22.25 4.57 1.82
N ASN A 34 -22.64 3.60 2.65
CA ASN A 34 -21.77 3.05 3.69
C ASN A 34 -20.56 2.35 3.06
N TYR A 35 -20.76 1.58 1.99
CA TYR A 35 -19.68 0.91 1.27
C TYR A 35 -18.65 1.93 0.79
N HIS A 36 -19.09 2.96 0.08
CA HIS A 36 -18.20 4.00 -0.43
C HIS A 36 -17.44 4.71 0.70
N ALA A 37 -18.15 5.10 1.76
CA ALA A 37 -17.53 5.72 2.92
C ALA A 37 -16.46 4.80 3.55
N ALA A 38 -16.77 3.53 3.76
CA ALA A 38 -15.89 2.55 4.39
C ALA A 38 -14.64 2.22 3.55
N VAL A 39 -14.77 2.08 2.22
CA VAL A 39 -13.62 1.71 1.37
C VAL A 39 -12.73 2.88 0.99
N SER A 40 -13.24 4.12 1.03
CA SER A 40 -12.53 5.30 0.53
C SER A 40 -11.17 5.53 1.20
N SER A 41 -11.09 5.40 2.52
CA SER A 41 -9.84 5.55 3.28
C SER A 41 -8.86 4.42 3.02
N PHE A 42 -9.35 3.18 2.91
CA PHE A 42 -8.51 2.02 2.57
C PHE A 42 -7.87 2.18 1.20
N LEU A 43 -8.64 2.59 0.19
CA LEU A 43 -8.13 2.80 -1.16
C LEU A 43 -7.10 3.92 -1.21
N ALA A 44 -7.35 5.05 -0.53
CA ALA A 44 -6.39 6.14 -0.45
C ALA A 44 -5.06 5.72 0.20
N GLU A 45 -5.11 4.90 1.26
CA GLU A 45 -3.90 4.39 1.92
C GLU A 45 -3.16 3.34 1.08
N ILE A 46 -3.89 2.48 0.35
CA ILE A 46 -3.28 1.57 -0.62
C ILE A 46 -2.53 2.37 -1.68
N ASP A 47 -3.14 3.40 -2.25
CA ASP A 47 -2.53 4.24 -3.30
C ASP A 47 -1.26 4.93 -2.80
N ARG A 48 -1.30 5.51 -1.59
CA ARG A 48 -0.13 6.13 -0.96
C ARG A 48 0.99 5.11 -0.76
N MET A 49 0.70 3.93 -0.21
CA MET A 49 1.73 2.92 0.04
C MET A 49 2.27 2.30 -1.26
N GLN A 50 1.44 2.13 -2.28
CA GLN A 50 1.88 1.69 -3.61
C GLN A 50 2.84 2.70 -4.25
N LEU A 51 2.62 3.99 -4.05
CA LEU A 51 3.57 5.02 -4.47
C LEU A 51 4.91 4.85 -3.77
N GLU A 52 4.93 4.66 -2.44
CA GLU A 52 6.18 4.46 -1.69
C GLU A 52 6.93 3.19 -2.11
N VAL A 53 6.21 2.08 -2.38
CA VAL A 53 6.80 0.84 -2.90
C VAL A 53 7.43 1.07 -4.26
N ARG A 54 6.72 1.77 -5.16
CA ARG A 54 7.23 2.09 -6.50
C ARG A 54 8.48 2.96 -6.39
N GLU A 55 8.46 4.00 -5.57
CA GLU A 55 9.60 4.88 -5.35
C GLU A 55 10.81 4.08 -4.86
N TYR A 56 10.63 3.22 -3.86
CA TYR A 56 11.71 2.39 -3.32
C TYR A 56 12.32 1.45 -4.38
N LEU A 57 11.47 0.75 -5.13
CA LEU A 57 11.90 -0.22 -6.15
C LEU A 57 12.43 0.43 -7.43
N SER A 58 12.25 1.74 -7.59
CA SER A 58 12.77 2.49 -8.74
C SER A 58 14.25 2.86 -8.59
N PHE A 59 14.87 2.60 -7.43
CA PHE A 59 16.30 2.78 -7.20
C PHE A 59 16.99 1.42 -7.07
N LEU A 60 18.13 1.26 -7.73
CA LEU A 60 18.95 0.07 -7.52
C LEU A 60 19.77 0.27 -6.22
N PRO A 61 19.80 -0.70 -5.28
CA PRO A 61 20.57 -0.55 -4.03
C PRO A 61 22.05 -0.20 -4.22
N ALA A 62 22.64 -0.57 -5.37
CA ALA A 62 24.02 -0.26 -5.73
C ALA A 62 24.28 1.22 -6.09
N GLU A 63 23.24 2.00 -6.38
CA GLU A 63 23.36 3.43 -6.74
C GLU A 63 23.51 4.34 -5.50
N GLY A 64 23.30 3.81 -4.30
CA GLY A 64 23.50 4.53 -3.02
C GLY A 64 24.93 4.50 -2.46
N VAL A 65 25.85 3.73 -3.07
CA VAL A 65 27.24 3.60 -2.63
C VAL A 65 28.17 4.08 -3.76
N GLY A 66 28.05 5.35 -4.15
CA GLY A 66 28.79 5.84 -5.31
C GLY A 66 28.83 7.35 -5.52
N ALA A 67 28.59 8.16 -4.48
CA ALA A 67 28.89 9.59 -4.52
C ALA A 67 29.59 9.96 -3.21
N ALA A 68 30.88 9.63 -3.16
CA ALA A 68 31.85 10.20 -2.22
C ALA A 68 32.61 11.33 -2.95
#